data_AF-E3NCG9-F1
#
_entry.id   AF-E3NCG9-F1
#
_cell.length_a   1.000
_cell.length_b   1.000
_cell.length_c   1.000
_cell.angle_alpha   90.00
_cell.angle_beta   90.00
_cell.angle_gamma   90.00
#
_symmetry.space_group_name_H-M   'P 1'
#
loop_
_entity.id
_entity.type
_entity.pdbx_description
1 polymer ?
#
loop_
_entity_poly.entity_id
_entity_poly.type
_entity_poly.pdbx_seq_one_letter_code
_entity_poly.pdbx_strand_id
1 'polypeptide(L)'
;MQFLPFFVLVLSIAFVLVAAAPTSQSESKSNSFSHSKICEDNSGLNNNVKFEKSSCTAEGTLTVSNGEVCTVSTYKRKTVTEIPLPVGATEDPLNGVAQCTKTPCDVKEAITVDCSVAFTEKQISDILTDTHSD
;
A
#
# COMPACT_ATOMS: atom_id res chain seq x y z
N MET A 1 -58.25 18.77 -70.68
CA MET A 1 -58.28 19.51 -69.40
C MET A 1 -57.92 18.55 -68.29
N GLN A 2 -57.32 19.09 -67.22
CA GLN A 2 -57.24 18.54 -65.85
C GLN A 2 -55.89 17.96 -65.35
N PHE A 3 -55.12 18.88 -64.74
CA PHE A 3 -54.32 18.83 -63.50
C PHE A 3 -53.18 17.80 -63.31
N LEU A 4 -51.96 18.35 -63.24
CA LEU A 4 -50.83 17.88 -62.41
C LEU A 4 -51.18 18.00 -60.91
N PRO A 5 -50.49 17.24 -60.04
CA PRO A 5 -49.51 17.96 -59.20
C PRO A 5 -48.19 17.22 -58.98
N PHE A 6 -47.16 18.06 -58.95
CA PHE A 6 -45.86 17.98 -58.27
C PHE A 6 -45.72 16.92 -57.16
N PHE A 7 -44.71 16.05 -57.31
CA PHE A 7 -43.97 15.49 -56.17
C PHE A 7 -42.47 15.54 -56.47
N VAL A 8 -41.84 16.59 -55.94
CA VAL A 8 -40.39 16.75 -55.84
C VAL A 8 -39.92 15.91 -54.66
N LEU A 9 -39.24 14.80 -54.94
CA LEU A 9 -38.74 13.87 -53.92
C LEU A 9 -37.24 14.15 -53.70
N VAL A 10 -36.95 15.14 -52.84
CA VAL A 10 -35.59 15.41 -52.36
C VAL A 10 -35.30 14.44 -51.22
N LEU A 11 -34.55 13.38 -51.52
CA LEU A 11 -34.09 12.40 -50.54
C LEU A 11 -32.86 12.98 -49.83
N SER A 12 -33.07 13.70 -48.74
CA SER A 12 -32.00 14.17 -47.85
C SER A 12 -31.43 12.99 -47.07
N ILE A 13 -30.22 12.55 -47.41
CA ILE A 13 -29.46 11.56 -46.64
C ILE A 13 -28.75 12.29 -45.50
N ALA A 14 -29.22 12.09 -44.27
CA ALA A 14 -28.53 12.54 -43.07
C ALA A 14 -27.31 11.64 -42.83
N PHE A 15 -26.11 12.16 -43.06
CA PHE A 15 -24.88 11.55 -42.57
C PHE A 15 -24.82 11.75 -41.05
N VAL A 16 -25.23 10.73 -40.29
CA VAL A 16 -24.93 10.64 -38.86
C VAL A 16 -23.44 10.36 -38.74
N LEU A 17 -22.65 11.42 -38.54
CA LEU A 17 -21.29 11.31 -38.03
C LEU A 17 -21.36 10.70 -36.63
N VAL A 18 -21.29 9.37 -36.55
CA VAL A 18 -20.93 8.69 -35.31
C VAL A 18 -19.46 9.03 -35.08
N ALA A 19 -19.20 10.15 -34.42
CA ALA A 19 -17.90 10.41 -33.84
C ALA A 19 -17.65 9.30 -32.81
N ALA A 20 -16.94 8.26 -33.21
CA ALA A 20 -16.24 7.39 -32.29
C ALA A 20 -15.17 8.26 -31.61
N ALA A 21 -15.58 9.00 -30.59
CA ALA A 21 -14.65 9.64 -29.69
C ALA A 21 -13.75 8.52 -29.15
N PRO A 22 -12.42 8.60 -29.29
CA PRO A 22 -11.55 7.70 -28.56
C PRO A 22 -11.86 7.94 -27.08
N THR A 23 -12.51 6.96 -26.43
CA THR A 23 -12.57 6.93 -24.98
C THR A 23 -11.14 6.70 -24.53
N SER A 24 -10.42 7.80 -24.30
CA SER A 24 -9.21 7.78 -23.48
C SER A 24 -9.65 7.26 -22.12
N GLN A 25 -9.63 5.94 -21.93
CA GLN A 25 -9.59 5.36 -20.59
C GLN A 25 -8.29 5.87 -20.00
N SER A 26 -8.41 6.98 -19.28
CA SER A 26 -7.33 7.48 -18.46
C SER A 26 -7.09 6.40 -17.41
N GLU A 27 -6.11 5.54 -17.62
CA GLU A 27 -5.66 4.60 -16.61
C GLU A 27 -5.33 5.41 -15.36
N SER A 28 -6.15 5.32 -14.33
CA SER A 28 -5.97 6.05 -13.09
C SER A 28 -4.81 5.41 -12.33
N LYS A 29 -3.62 5.98 -12.48
CA LYS A 29 -2.48 5.63 -11.65
C LYS A 29 -2.66 6.22 -10.26
N SER A 30 -2.79 5.38 -9.25
CA SER A 30 -2.87 5.81 -7.86
C SER A 30 -1.75 5.17 -7.05
N ASN A 31 -1.22 5.93 -6.10
CA ASN A 31 -0.19 5.47 -5.18
C ASN A 31 -0.50 6.06 -3.80
N SER A 32 -0.64 5.20 -2.80
CA SER A 32 -0.86 5.59 -1.41
C SER A 32 0.17 4.90 -0.53
N PHE A 33 0.86 5.67 0.29
CA PHE A 33 1.87 5.17 1.22
C PHE A 33 1.57 5.72 2.61
N SER A 34 1.47 4.81 3.58
CA SER A 34 1.36 5.14 4.99
C SER A 34 2.37 4.32 5.78
N HIS A 35 2.88 4.89 6.87
CA HIS A 35 3.78 4.21 7.77
C HIS A 35 3.59 4.73 9.18
N SER A 36 4.03 3.92 10.14
CA SER A 36 4.07 4.29 11.54
C SER A 36 5.25 3.58 12.20
N LYS A 37 5.83 4.24 13.19
CA LYS A 37 6.80 3.65 14.09
C LYS A 37 6.44 4.07 15.50
N ILE A 38 6.34 3.09 16.38
CA ILE A 38 5.97 3.29 17.78
C ILE A 38 7.01 2.58 18.62
N CYS A 39 7.65 3.33 19.52
CA CYS A 39 8.58 2.82 20.49
C CYS A 39 8.05 3.05 21.90
N GLU A 40 8.12 2.02 22.72
CA GLU A 40 7.74 2.05 24.13
C GLU A 40 8.92 1.62 24.97
N ASP A 41 9.33 2.48 25.89
CA ASP A 41 10.35 2.19 26.89
C ASP A 41 9.69 1.99 28.25
N ASN A 42 10.09 0.93 28.93
CA ASN A 42 9.63 0.60 30.26
C ASN A 42 10.85 0.23 31.12
N SER A 43 10.86 0.68 32.37
CA SER A 43 11.89 0.31 33.32
C SER A 43 11.28 0.07 34.69
N GLY A 44 11.90 -0.81 35.47
CA GLY A 44 11.37 -1.17 36.77
C GLY A 44 12.28 -2.05 37.59
N LEU A 45 11.71 -2.62 38.65
CA LEU A 45 12.37 -3.57 39.53
C LEU A 45 11.61 -4.88 39.50
N ASN A 46 12.30 -5.99 39.24
CA ASN A 46 11.78 -7.34 39.39
C ASN A 46 12.71 -8.10 40.34
N ASN A 47 12.20 -8.55 41.49
CA ASN A 47 12.99 -9.21 42.54
C ASN A 47 14.27 -8.41 42.92
N ASN A 48 14.14 -7.09 43.07
CA ASN A 48 15.23 -6.15 43.37
C ASN A 48 16.31 -6.02 42.27
N VAL A 49 16.09 -6.60 41.10
CA VAL A 49 16.93 -6.40 39.91
C VAL A 49 16.29 -5.32 39.06
N LYS A 50 17.06 -4.26 38.75
CA LYS A 50 16.63 -3.23 37.81
C LYS A 50 16.54 -3.85 36.41
N PHE A 51 15.44 -3.62 35.70
CA PHE A 51 15.33 -3.95 34.29
C PHE A 51 14.96 -2.72 33.47
N GLU A 52 15.39 -2.74 32.22
CA GLU A 52 15.05 -1.78 31.17
C GLU A 52 14.58 -2.58 29.95
N LYS A 53 13.45 -2.19 29.39
CA LYS A 53 12.82 -2.84 28.24
C LYS A 53 12.45 -1.78 27.22
N SER A 54 12.91 -1.93 26.00
CA SER A 54 12.51 -1.11 24.86
C SER A 54 11.82 -1.99 23.83
N SER A 55 10.67 -1.57 23.32
CA SER A 55 9.92 -2.27 22.27
C SER A 55 9.55 -1.29 21.18
N CYS A 56 10.11 -1.46 20.00
CA CYS A 56 9.78 -0.68 18.81
C CYS A 56 9.05 -1.54 17.78
N THR A 57 7.94 -1.04 17.25
CA THR A 57 7.22 -1.64 16.12
C THR A 57 7.15 -0.62 14.99
N ALA A 58 7.69 -0.98 13.83
CA ALA A 58 7.60 -0.21 12.60
C ALA A 58 6.71 -0.94 11.60
N GLU A 59 5.72 -0.25 11.05
CA GLU A 59 4.77 -0.76 10.07
C GLU A 59 4.66 0.18 8.87
N GLY A 60 4.45 -0.39 7.69
CA GLY A 60 4.30 0.37 6.45
C GLY A 60 3.31 -0.31 5.52
N THR A 61 2.49 0.48 4.83
CA THR A 61 1.56 0.00 3.81
C THR A 61 1.71 0.83 2.55
N LEU A 62 1.92 0.16 1.43
CA LEU A 62 2.01 0.77 0.10
C LEU A 62 0.96 0.16 -0.81
N THR A 63 0.03 0.97 -1.30
CA THR A 63 -0.95 0.57 -2.31
C THR A 63 -0.61 1.23 -3.63
N VAL A 64 -0.43 0.41 -4.66
CA VAL A 64 -0.19 0.87 -6.04
C VAL A 64 -1.28 0.33 -6.94
N SER A 65 -1.92 1.22 -7.69
CA SER A 65 -2.86 0.87 -8.76
C SER A 65 -2.38 1.45 -10.08
N ASN A 66 -2.25 0.60 -11.10
CA ASN A 66 -1.96 0.98 -12.48
C ASN A 66 -3.01 0.32 -13.38
N GLY A 67 -4.06 1.07 -13.74
CA GLY A 67 -5.19 0.51 -14.49
C GLY A 67 -5.89 -0.60 -13.70
N GLU A 68 -5.94 -1.80 -14.27
CA GLU A 68 -6.56 -2.98 -13.63
C GLU A 68 -5.67 -3.65 -12.58
N VAL A 69 -4.37 -3.36 -12.55
CA VAL A 69 -3.44 -4.01 -11.61
C VAL A 69 -3.36 -3.21 -10.31
N CYS A 70 -3.81 -3.82 -9.22
CA CYS A 70 -3.73 -3.26 -7.88
C CYS A 70 -2.92 -4.17 -6.96
N THR A 71 -2.00 -3.60 -6.17
CA THR A 71 -1.19 -4.34 -5.21
C THR A 71 -1.07 -3.57 -3.90
N VAL A 72 -1.24 -4.28 -2.79
CA VAL A 72 -0.96 -3.80 -1.44
C VAL A 72 0.29 -4.49 -0.94
N SER A 73 1.29 -3.71 -0.54
CA SER A 73 2.50 -4.22 0.10
C SER A 73 2.51 -3.81 1.56
N THR A 74 2.90 -4.72 2.45
CA THR A 74 3.01 -4.43 3.90
C THR A 74 4.42 -4.68 4.39
N TYR A 75 4.86 -3.86 5.33
CA TYR A 75 6.11 -3.97 6.06
C TYR A 75 5.79 -4.09 7.54
N LYS A 76 6.47 -5.00 8.24
CA LYS A 76 6.43 -5.09 9.70
C LYS A 76 7.79 -5.46 10.25
N ARG A 77 8.26 -4.69 11.23
CA ARG A 77 9.48 -5.01 11.99
C ARG A 77 9.24 -4.70 13.46
N LYS A 78 9.46 -5.70 14.32
CA LYS A 78 9.37 -5.54 15.77
C LYS A 78 10.75 -5.78 16.38
N THR A 79 11.20 -4.87 17.21
CA THR A 79 12.47 -4.98 17.96
C THR A 79 12.16 -4.85 19.44
N VAL A 80 12.61 -5.80 20.23
CA VAL A 80 12.51 -5.82 21.68
C VAL A 80 13.91 -5.99 22.24
N THR A 81 14.29 -5.10 23.15
CA THR A 81 15.53 -5.14 23.91
C THR A 81 15.15 -5.18 25.38
N GLU A 82 15.70 -6.12 26.15
CA GLU A 82 15.46 -6.23 27.60
C GLU A 82 16.77 -6.48 28.33
N ILE A 83 17.09 -5.65 29.31
CA ILE A 83 18.37 -5.67 30.03
C ILE A 83 18.11 -5.59 31.54
N PRO A 84 18.61 -6.54 32.35
CA PRO A 84 19.23 -7.80 31.93
C PRO A 84 18.20 -8.75 31.30
N LEU A 85 18.63 -9.65 30.40
CA LEU A 85 17.73 -10.69 29.89
C LEU A 85 17.25 -11.59 31.06
N PRO A 86 15.94 -11.90 31.13
CA PRO A 86 15.42 -12.83 32.13
C PRO A 86 16.09 -14.21 32.03
N VAL A 87 16.32 -14.85 33.16
CA VAL A 87 16.90 -16.20 33.21
C VAL A 87 16.02 -17.18 32.45
N GLY A 88 16.60 -17.88 31.46
CA GLY A 88 15.89 -18.84 30.62
C GLY A 88 15.11 -18.23 29.45
N ALA A 89 15.16 -16.91 29.26
CA ALA A 89 14.62 -16.29 28.05
C ALA A 89 15.52 -16.57 26.84
N THR A 90 14.90 -16.93 25.73
CA THR A 90 15.52 -16.96 24.41
C THR A 90 15.03 -15.77 23.59
N GLU A 91 15.92 -15.15 22.83
CA GLU A 91 15.53 -14.09 21.90
C GLU A 91 14.59 -14.65 20.83
N ASP A 92 13.54 -13.89 20.49
CA ASP A 92 12.66 -14.22 19.37
C ASP A 92 13.49 -14.19 18.07
N PRO A 93 13.52 -15.25 17.26
CA PRO A 93 14.29 -15.28 16.02
C PRO A 93 13.85 -14.22 15.00
N LEU A 94 12.64 -13.66 15.16
CA LEU A 94 12.11 -12.59 14.32
C LEU A 94 12.38 -11.20 14.91
N ASN A 95 13.05 -11.12 16.06
CA ASN A 95 13.39 -9.87 16.70
C ASN A 95 14.31 -9.03 15.80
N GLY A 96 13.86 -7.83 15.47
CA GLY A 96 14.58 -6.92 14.58
C GLY A 96 14.60 -7.36 13.12
N VAL A 97 13.92 -8.44 12.73
CA VAL A 97 13.83 -8.92 11.35
C VAL A 97 12.60 -8.31 10.66
N ALA A 98 12.81 -7.71 9.48
CA ALA A 98 11.73 -7.15 8.70
C ALA A 98 10.96 -8.26 7.98
N GLN A 99 9.63 -8.15 8.01
CA GLN A 99 8.71 -9.04 7.31
C GLN A 99 7.91 -8.23 6.32
N CYS A 100 7.96 -8.62 5.05
CA CYS A 100 7.27 -7.92 3.99
C CYS A 100 6.32 -8.84 3.24
N THR A 101 5.19 -8.28 2.82
CA THR A 101 4.25 -8.97 1.94
C THR A 101 3.88 -8.11 0.75
N LYS A 102 3.40 -8.77 -0.31
CA LYS A 102 2.90 -8.12 -1.52
C LYS A 102 1.72 -8.91 -2.07
N THR A 103 0.56 -8.29 -2.09
CA THR A 103 -0.70 -8.98 -2.33
C THR A 103 -1.53 -8.22 -3.36
N PRO A 104 -2.01 -8.87 -4.42
CA PRO A 104 -3.01 -8.24 -5.28
C PRO A 104 -4.24 -7.82 -4.48
N CYS A 105 -4.85 -6.67 -4.78
CA CYS A 105 -5.94 -6.12 -3.95
C CYS A 105 -7.17 -7.05 -3.87
N ASP A 106 -7.40 -7.88 -4.87
CA ASP A 106 -8.52 -8.82 -4.94
C ASP A 106 -8.25 -10.16 -4.25
N VAL A 107 -7.05 -10.34 -3.71
CA VAL A 107 -6.61 -11.56 -3.04
C VAL A 107 -6.46 -11.30 -1.54
N LYS A 108 -6.97 -12.23 -0.72
CA LYS A 108 -6.90 -12.12 0.75
C LYS A 108 -5.60 -12.68 1.33
N GLU A 109 -5.01 -13.66 0.66
CA GLU A 109 -3.82 -14.33 1.16
C GLU A 109 -2.57 -13.51 0.82
N ALA A 110 -1.83 -13.14 1.86
CA ALA A 110 -0.63 -12.34 1.70
C ALA A 110 0.57 -13.19 1.29
N ILE A 111 1.31 -12.72 0.29
CA ILE A 111 2.50 -13.42 -0.21
C ILE A 111 3.72 -12.78 0.45
N THR A 112 4.48 -13.56 1.22
CA THR A 112 5.76 -13.10 1.79
C THR A 112 6.78 -12.89 0.67
N VAL A 113 7.44 -11.74 0.69
CA VAL A 113 8.46 -11.36 -0.28
C VAL A 113 9.62 -10.65 0.42
N ASP A 114 10.76 -10.57 -0.26
CA ASP A 114 11.84 -9.70 0.18
C ASP A 114 11.37 -8.25 0.23
N CYS A 115 11.78 -7.52 1.28
CA CYS A 115 11.35 -6.13 1.45
C CYS A 115 11.77 -5.20 0.30
N SER A 116 12.87 -5.51 -0.38
CA SER A 116 13.30 -4.79 -1.59
C SER A 116 12.39 -5.01 -2.81
N VAL A 117 11.58 -6.07 -2.83
CA VAL A 117 10.57 -6.34 -3.87
C VAL A 117 9.26 -5.59 -3.56
N ALA A 118 8.95 -5.42 -2.28
CA ALA A 118 7.75 -4.74 -1.81
C ALA A 118 7.92 -3.21 -1.75
N PHE A 119 9.09 -2.72 -1.35
CA PHE A 119 9.35 -1.30 -1.08
C PHE A 119 10.67 -0.84 -1.68
N THR A 120 10.74 0.46 -1.99
CA THR A 120 12.00 1.14 -2.29
C THR A 120 12.82 1.37 -1.01
N GLU A 121 14.12 1.55 -1.15
CA GLU A 121 15.00 1.90 -0.02
C GLU A 121 14.54 3.16 0.71
N LYS A 122 14.07 4.18 -0.03
CA LYS A 122 13.50 5.40 0.54
C LYS A 122 12.30 5.08 1.43
N GLN A 123 11.35 4.29 0.96
CA GLN A 123 10.17 3.94 1.75
C GLN A 123 10.54 3.12 3.00
N ILE A 124 11.50 2.22 2.89
CA ILE A 124 12.01 1.48 4.05
C ILE A 124 12.66 2.44 5.05
N SER A 125 13.43 3.42 4.58
CA SER A 125 14.00 4.47 5.43
C SER A 125 12.90 5.27 6.12
N ASP A 126 11.89 5.72 5.38
CA ASP A 126 10.77 6.50 5.90
C ASP A 126 10.01 5.71 7.00
N ILE A 127 9.79 4.39 6.80
CA ILE A 127 9.16 3.51 7.81
C ILE A 127 10.00 3.41 9.09
N LEU A 128 11.34 3.41 8.97
CA LEU A 128 12.25 3.20 10.11
C LEU A 128 12.59 4.49 10.85
N THR A 129 12.40 5.65 10.22
CA THR A 129 12.51 6.95 10.87
C THR A 129 11.29 7.23 11.73
N ASP A 130 11.49 7.73 12.95
CA ASP A 130 10.37 8.18 13.77
C ASP A 130 9.73 9.40 13.11
N THR A 131 8.43 9.32 12.82
CA THR A 131 7.60 10.51 12.68
C THR A 131 7.39 11.12 14.07
N HIS A 132 8.43 11.72 14.63
CA HIS A 132 8.29 12.68 15.71
C HIS A 132 7.71 13.95 15.07
N SER A 133 6.38 14.07 15.04
CA SER A 133 5.76 15.38 14.85
C SER A 133 5.82 16.10 16.19
N ASP A 134 6.76 17.04 16.29
CA ASP A 134 6.79 18.06 17.34
C ASP A 134 5.47 18.85 17.41
#